data_AF-A0A8D4D5Z5-F1
#
_entry.id   AF-A0A8D4D5Z5-F1
#
_cell.length_a   1.000
_cell.length_b   1.000
_cell.length_c   1.000
_cell.angle_alpha   90.00
_cell.angle_beta   90.00
_cell.angle_gamma   90.00
#
_symmetry.space_group_name_H-M   'P 1'
#
loop_
_entity.id
_entity.type
_entity.pdbx_description
1 polymer ?
#
loop_
_entity_poly.entity_id
_entity_poly.type
_entity_poly.pdbx_seq_one_letter_code
_entity_poly.pdbx_strand_id
1 'polypeptide(L)'
;MFYCQERHYLYTRTKKVDISKFADVFLLEIKMAKQLSVNEWKYLFEKYEKYRSGELTKKCFLNEMMKIKNVEHISDDQWKRLVNKYKRYNLGMNIESMSGRSPKKGKGSGRPKKTKSNDEILDEFLNDLNKEDLIKIIKIISTDDEIKKIKKDKFKETVTKIKNSFPFKVSNKVIMSLLKIKKSTYYKKLKN
;
A
#
# COMPACT_ATOMS: atom_id res chain seq x y z
N MET A 1 11.95 -29.78 -73.30
CA MET A 1 10.53 -29.92 -73.65
C MET A 1 9.71 -29.74 -72.36
N PHE A 2 8.94 -28.65 -72.33
CA PHE A 2 7.85 -28.24 -71.43
C PHE A 2 8.03 -28.07 -69.90
N TYR A 3 7.53 -26.91 -69.47
CA TYR A 3 7.29 -26.38 -68.12
C TYR A 3 6.10 -27.04 -67.40
N CYS A 4 6.04 -26.78 -66.08
CA CYS A 4 4.86 -26.36 -65.29
C CYS A 4 4.30 -27.31 -64.21
N GLN A 5 4.37 -26.83 -62.95
CA GLN A 5 3.23 -26.48 -62.07
C GLN A 5 3.18 -27.11 -60.66
N GLU A 6 2.94 -26.22 -59.68
CA GLU A 6 2.94 -26.33 -58.22
C GLU A 6 1.88 -27.28 -57.63
N ARG A 7 2.15 -27.86 -56.44
CA ARG A 7 1.15 -28.00 -55.35
C ARG A 7 1.78 -27.93 -53.95
N HIS A 8 1.20 -27.03 -53.15
CA HIS A 8 1.29 -26.88 -51.69
C HIS A 8 0.78 -28.10 -50.90
N TYR A 9 0.96 -28.04 -49.57
CA TYR A 9 0.37 -28.80 -48.43
C TYR A 9 1.43 -29.60 -47.63
N LEU A 10 1.58 -29.59 -46.31
CA LEU A 10 0.94 -28.95 -45.15
C LEU A 10 1.92 -29.00 -43.95
N TYR A 11 1.85 -27.98 -43.10
CA TYR A 11 2.45 -27.94 -41.76
C TYR A 11 1.75 -28.95 -40.82
N THR A 12 2.51 -29.71 -40.02
CA THR A 12 2.37 -29.87 -38.54
C THR A 12 3.04 -31.15 -38.05
N ARG A 13 4.03 -31.02 -37.16
CA ARG A 13 4.48 -32.11 -36.28
C ARG A 13 4.06 -31.74 -34.86
N THR A 14 2.84 -32.07 -34.48
CA THR A 14 2.37 -31.97 -33.10
C THR A 14 3.03 -33.09 -32.28
N LYS A 15 4.05 -32.75 -31.49
CA LYS A 15 4.51 -33.63 -30.41
C LYS A 15 3.35 -33.73 -29.41
N LYS A 16 2.73 -34.91 -29.28
CA LYS A 16 1.86 -35.23 -28.15
C LYS A 16 2.70 -35.09 -26.88
N VAL A 17 2.52 -33.96 -26.18
CA VAL A 17 3.04 -33.78 -24.83
C VAL A 17 2.21 -34.68 -23.93
N ASP A 18 2.88 -35.59 -23.23
CA ASP A 18 2.26 -36.51 -22.29
C ASP A 18 1.85 -35.71 -21.05
N ILE A 19 0.59 -35.26 -21.02
CA ILE A 19 0.02 -34.36 -19.99
C ILE A 19 0.09 -35.00 -18.60
N SER A 20 0.11 -36.34 -18.53
CA SER A 20 0.27 -37.12 -17.30
C SER A 20 1.55 -36.77 -16.54
N LYS A 21 2.69 -36.71 -17.24
CA LYS A 21 4.00 -36.35 -16.66
C LYS A 21 4.07 -34.89 -16.23
N PHE A 22 3.33 -34.01 -16.92
CA PHE A 22 3.27 -32.60 -16.54
C PHE A 22 2.42 -32.40 -15.28
N ALA A 23 1.33 -33.17 -15.12
CA ALA A 23 0.51 -33.15 -13.91
C ALA A 23 1.29 -33.64 -12.68
N ASP A 24 2.11 -34.69 -12.82
CA ASP A 24 2.94 -35.20 -11.73
C ASP A 24 4.02 -34.20 -11.31
N VAL A 25 4.67 -33.52 -12.26
CA VAL A 25 5.65 -32.45 -11.98
C VAL A 25 4.99 -31.22 -11.34
N PHE A 26 3.80 -30.82 -11.81
CA PHE A 26 3.05 -29.70 -11.22
C PHE A 26 2.51 -30.01 -9.82
N LEU A 27 2.19 -31.29 -9.53
CA LEU A 27 1.77 -31.74 -8.21
C LEU A 27 2.95 -31.90 -7.23
N LEU A 28 4.15 -32.22 -7.73
CA LEU A 28 5.36 -32.34 -6.91
C LEU A 28 5.93 -30.97 -6.49
N GLU A 29 5.79 -29.92 -7.30
CA GLU A 29 6.40 -28.60 -7.03
C GLU A 29 5.51 -27.59 -6.28
N ILE A 30 4.24 -27.92 -5.95
CA ILE A 30 3.40 -27.07 -5.12
C ILE A 30 2.57 -27.92 -4.13
N LYS A 31 3.22 -28.59 -3.17
CA LYS A 31 2.55 -28.91 -1.89
C LYS A 31 2.37 -27.60 -1.09
N MET A 32 1.59 -26.66 -1.61
CA MET A 32 1.06 -25.57 -0.81
C MET A 32 0.24 -26.21 0.30
N ALA A 33 0.73 -26.11 1.55
CA ALA A 33 0.05 -26.66 2.70
C ALA A 33 -1.43 -26.24 2.66
N LYS A 34 -2.34 -27.22 2.71
CA LYS A 34 -3.78 -27.02 2.55
C LYS A 34 -4.25 -25.84 3.41
N GLN A 35 -4.95 -24.90 2.79
CA GLN A 35 -5.61 -23.84 3.54
C GLN A 35 -6.77 -24.44 4.31
N LEU A 36 -6.68 -24.39 5.64
CA LEU A 36 -7.69 -24.95 6.52
C LEU A 36 -8.93 -24.06 6.57
N SER A 37 -10.09 -24.70 6.44
CA SER A 37 -11.40 -24.12 6.69
C SER A 37 -11.58 -23.72 8.16
N VAL A 38 -12.60 -22.90 8.45
CA VAL A 38 -12.90 -22.46 9.82
C VAL A 38 -13.16 -23.66 10.75
N ASN A 39 -13.85 -24.69 10.27
CA ASN A 39 -14.16 -25.88 11.07
C ASN A 39 -12.91 -26.70 11.36
N GLU A 40 -12.01 -26.86 10.38
CA GLU A 40 -10.72 -27.52 10.58
C GLU A 40 -9.83 -26.76 11.58
N TRP A 41 -9.88 -25.42 11.57
CA TRP A 41 -9.20 -24.61 12.59
C TRP A 41 -9.78 -24.82 13.98
N LYS A 42 -11.11 -24.82 14.13
CA LYS A 42 -11.77 -25.07 15.43
C LYS A 42 -11.42 -26.46 15.98
N TYR A 43 -11.44 -27.48 15.13
CA TYR A 43 -11.03 -28.83 15.51
C TYR A 43 -9.57 -28.86 15.99
N LEU A 44 -8.66 -28.21 15.26
CA LEU A 44 -7.26 -28.12 15.68
C LEU A 44 -7.09 -27.37 17.00
N PHE A 45 -7.88 -26.33 17.27
CA PHE A 45 -7.82 -25.61 18.54
C PHE A 45 -8.28 -26.48 19.69
N GLU A 46 -9.35 -27.27 19.53
CA GLU A 46 -9.79 -28.22 20.55
C GLU A 46 -8.72 -29.27 20.86
N LYS A 47 -8.05 -29.81 19.84
CA LYS A 47 -6.93 -30.76 20.03
C LYS A 47 -5.71 -30.08 20.65
N TYR A 48 -5.47 -28.82 20.34
CA TYR A 48 -4.37 -28.04 20.91
C TYR A 48 -4.60 -27.74 22.39
N GLU A 49 -5.85 -27.50 22.81
CA GLU A 49 -6.23 -27.40 24.23
C GLU A 49 -5.95 -28.69 24.98
N LYS A 50 -6.38 -29.84 24.44
CA LYS A 50 -6.10 -31.17 25.03
C LYS A 50 -4.60 -31.45 25.13
N TYR A 51 -3.81 -30.97 24.16
CA TYR A 51 -2.35 -31.02 24.24
C TYR A 51 -1.79 -30.12 25.36
N ARG A 52 -2.34 -28.90 25.50
CA ARG A 52 -1.94 -27.94 26.54
C ARG A 52 -2.32 -28.39 27.95
N SER A 53 -3.45 -29.07 28.12
CA SER A 53 -3.90 -29.64 29.39
C SER A 53 -3.15 -30.92 29.77
N GLY A 54 -2.36 -31.49 28.87
CA GLY A 54 -1.60 -32.73 29.09
C GLY A 54 -2.40 -34.01 28.79
N GLU A 55 -3.67 -33.89 28.39
CA GLU A 55 -4.52 -35.03 28.00
C GLU A 55 -4.08 -35.67 26.67
N LEU A 56 -3.40 -34.91 25.80
CA LEU A 56 -2.93 -35.38 24.50
C LEU A 56 -1.41 -35.20 24.38
N THR A 57 -0.70 -36.25 23.97
CA THR A 57 0.75 -36.15 23.74
C THR A 57 1.06 -35.28 22.51
N LYS A 58 2.22 -34.62 22.54
CA LYS A 58 2.71 -33.79 21.41
C LYS A 58 2.73 -34.56 20.08
N LYS A 59 3.14 -35.83 20.11
CA LYS A 59 3.20 -36.70 18.93
C LYS A 59 1.81 -36.94 18.34
N CYS A 60 0.82 -37.25 19.18
CA CYS A 60 -0.56 -37.45 18.74
C CYS A 60 -1.15 -36.17 18.13
N PHE A 61 -0.90 -35.02 18.76
CA PHE A 61 -1.34 -33.72 18.23
C PHE A 61 -0.72 -33.41 16.86
N LEU A 62 0.60 -33.58 16.72
CA LEU A 62 1.29 -33.32 15.46
C LEU A 62 0.81 -34.26 14.34
N ASN A 63 0.55 -35.53 14.64
CA ASN A 63 -0.01 -36.48 13.68
C ASN A 63 -1.37 -36.02 13.15
N GLU A 64 -2.27 -35.58 14.03
CA GLU A 64 -3.57 -35.02 13.63
C GLU A 64 -3.40 -33.76 12.77
N MET A 65 -2.48 -32.87 13.14
CA MET A 65 -2.19 -31.67 12.36
C MET A 65 -1.65 -31.98 10.97
N MET A 66 -0.76 -32.97 10.85
CA MET A 66 -0.19 -33.44 9.58
C MET A 66 -1.27 -34.00 8.66
N LYS A 67 -2.17 -34.85 9.20
CA LYS A 67 -3.30 -35.41 8.45
C LYS A 67 -4.20 -34.32 7.87
N ILE A 68 -4.62 -33.35 8.69
CA ILE A 68 -5.56 -32.31 8.26
C ILE A 68 -4.93 -31.40 7.19
N LYS A 69 -3.65 -31.06 7.36
CA LYS A 69 -2.91 -30.23 6.41
C LYS A 69 -2.42 -30.98 5.17
N ASN A 70 -2.52 -32.30 5.17
CA ASN A 70 -1.97 -33.19 4.15
C ASN A 70 -0.47 -32.94 3.90
N VAL A 71 0.31 -32.92 4.98
CA VAL A 71 1.77 -32.70 4.93
C VAL A 71 2.49 -33.79 5.72
N GLU A 72 3.69 -34.16 5.28
CA GLU A 72 4.52 -35.18 5.93
C GLU A 72 5.24 -34.65 7.17
N HIS A 73 5.47 -33.35 7.25
CA HIS A 73 6.11 -32.70 8.39
C HIS A 73 5.48 -31.33 8.67
N ILE A 74 5.52 -30.92 9.94
CA ILE A 74 5.13 -29.59 10.37
C ILE A 74 6.38 -28.74 10.57
N SER A 75 6.52 -27.67 9.79
CA SER A 75 7.61 -26.72 9.97
C SER A 75 7.38 -25.81 11.18
N ASP A 76 8.45 -25.23 11.72
CA ASP A 76 8.38 -24.28 12.83
C ASP A 76 7.46 -23.09 12.54
N ASP A 77 7.43 -22.64 11.29
CA ASP A 77 6.53 -21.56 10.86
C ASP A 77 5.07 -22.00 10.89
N GLN A 78 4.77 -23.24 10.51
CA GLN A 78 3.42 -23.77 10.60
C GLN A 78 2.98 -23.92 12.06
N TRP A 79 3.89 -24.31 12.95
CA TRP A 79 3.66 -24.35 14.39
C TRP A 79 3.40 -22.96 14.97
N LYS A 80 4.27 -21.98 14.67
CA LYS A 80 4.10 -20.58 15.08
C LYS A 80 2.77 -20.00 14.60
N ARG A 81 2.37 -20.29 13.36
CA ARG A 81 1.08 -19.86 12.79
C ARG A 81 -0.10 -20.41 13.56
N LEU A 82 -0.08 -21.71 13.91
CA LEU A 82 -1.11 -22.34 14.73
C LEU A 82 -1.23 -21.62 16.08
N VAL A 83 -0.12 -21.49 16.82
CA VAL A 83 -0.11 -20.88 18.16
C VAL A 83 -0.64 -19.45 18.12
N ASN A 84 -0.18 -18.65 17.15
CA ASN A 84 -0.63 -17.27 17.00
C ASN A 84 -2.11 -17.18 16.63
N LYS A 85 -2.60 -18.07 15.76
CA LYS A 85 -4.00 -18.08 15.35
C LYS A 85 -4.92 -18.50 16.51
N TYR A 86 -4.50 -19.49 17.29
CA TYR A 86 -5.19 -19.91 18.50
C TYR A 86 -5.26 -18.80 19.56
N LYS A 87 -4.14 -18.08 19.83
CA LYS A 87 -4.15 -16.91 20.72
C LYS A 87 -5.14 -15.85 20.29
N ARG A 88 -5.19 -15.53 18.99
CA ARG A 88 -6.14 -14.56 18.41
C ARG A 88 -7.59 -15.04 18.53
N TYR A 89 -7.83 -16.33 18.31
CA TYR A 89 -9.15 -16.93 18.47
C TYR A 89 -9.66 -16.77 19.91
N ASN A 90 -8.81 -17.03 20.91
CA ASN A 90 -9.16 -16.86 22.32
C ASN A 90 -9.41 -15.39 22.72
N LEU A 91 -8.89 -14.43 21.95
CA LEU A 91 -9.18 -13.00 22.10
C LEU A 91 -10.47 -12.58 21.37
N GLY A 92 -11.27 -13.52 20.85
CA GLY A 92 -12.50 -13.23 20.10
C GLY A 92 -12.28 -12.71 18.69
N MET A 93 -11.07 -12.83 18.13
CA MET A 93 -10.80 -12.40 16.75
C MET A 93 -11.31 -13.42 15.72
N ASN A 94 -11.66 -12.93 14.54
CA ASN A 94 -12.16 -13.79 13.45
C ASN A 94 -11.08 -14.77 12.94
N ILE A 95 -11.46 -16.04 12.80
CA ILE A 95 -10.61 -17.15 12.30
C ILE A 95 -10.56 -17.17 10.77
N GLU A 96 -11.56 -16.56 10.10
CA GLU A 96 -11.64 -16.51 8.65
C GLU A 96 -10.40 -15.87 8.05
N SER A 97 -9.87 -16.50 7.00
CA SER A 97 -8.78 -15.91 6.24
C SER A 97 -9.32 -14.74 5.43
N MET A 98 -8.78 -13.54 5.66
CA MET A 98 -9.05 -12.37 4.83
C MET A 98 -8.40 -12.44 3.43
N SER A 99 -7.70 -13.54 3.12
CA SER A 99 -7.15 -13.82 1.78
C SER A 99 -8.28 -13.85 0.76
N GLY A 100 -8.26 -12.92 -0.19
CA GLY A 100 -9.31 -12.76 -1.22
C GLY A 100 -10.38 -11.71 -0.92
N ARG A 101 -10.48 -11.21 0.32
CA ARG A 101 -11.30 -10.01 0.66
C ARG A 101 -10.54 -8.70 0.54
N SER A 102 -9.22 -8.76 0.32
CA SER A 102 -8.48 -7.57 -0.09
C SER A 102 -9.08 -7.05 -1.39
N PRO A 103 -9.40 -5.74 -1.50
CA PRO A 103 -9.79 -5.17 -2.78
C PRO A 103 -8.73 -5.59 -3.80
N LYS A 104 -9.15 -6.20 -4.91
CA LYS A 104 -8.26 -6.50 -6.03
C LYS A 104 -7.49 -5.22 -6.33
N LYS A 105 -6.15 -5.23 -6.27
CA LYS A 105 -5.30 -4.05 -6.54
C LYS A 105 -5.90 -3.28 -7.72
N GLY A 106 -6.35 -2.05 -7.49
CA GLY A 106 -7.00 -1.22 -8.51
C GLY A 106 -8.51 -0.98 -8.36
N LYS A 107 -9.27 -1.80 -7.61
CA LYS A 107 -10.69 -1.50 -7.29
C LYS A 107 -10.74 -0.63 -6.03
N GLY A 108 -10.60 0.69 -6.19
CA GLY A 108 -10.69 1.69 -5.11
C GLY A 108 -9.43 2.52 -4.91
N SER A 109 -8.28 2.01 -5.35
CA SER A 109 -7.07 2.83 -5.55
C SER A 109 -7.09 3.39 -6.98
N GLY A 110 -8.06 4.26 -7.27
CA GLY A 110 -8.02 5.04 -8.50
C GLY A 110 -6.66 5.71 -8.66
N ARG A 111 -6.23 5.96 -9.90
CA ARG A 111 -5.07 6.81 -10.20
C ARG A 111 -5.10 8.00 -9.24
N PRO A 112 -4.00 8.31 -8.50
CA PRO A 112 -3.99 9.46 -7.61
C PRO A 112 -4.57 10.66 -8.36
N LYS A 113 -5.63 11.29 -7.81
CA LYS A 113 -6.15 12.53 -8.39
C LYS A 113 -4.95 13.45 -8.58
N LYS A 114 -4.80 14.04 -9.77
CA LYS A 114 -3.73 15.00 -10.04
C LYS A 114 -3.71 16.00 -8.87
N THR A 115 -2.56 16.14 -8.22
CA THR A 115 -2.41 17.10 -7.13
C THR A 115 -2.78 18.48 -7.68
N LYS A 116 -3.63 19.22 -6.95
CA LYS A 116 -4.01 20.59 -7.32
C LYS A 116 -2.75 21.41 -7.61
N SER A 117 -2.82 22.25 -8.64
CA SER A 117 -1.72 23.15 -8.99
C SER A 117 -1.47 24.14 -7.83
N ASN A 118 -0.29 24.77 -7.80
CA ASN A 118 -0.01 25.78 -6.76
C ASN A 118 -0.92 27.01 -6.87
N ASP A 119 -1.40 27.29 -8.08
CA ASP A 119 -2.29 28.41 -8.39
C ASP A 119 -3.71 28.10 -7.93
N GLU A 120 -4.23 26.89 -8.21
CA GLU A 120 -5.54 26.43 -7.69
C GLU A 120 -5.62 26.47 -6.15
N ILE A 121 -4.51 26.13 -5.47
CA ILE A 121 -4.44 26.18 -4.00
C ILE A 121 -4.44 27.62 -3.50
N LEU A 122 -3.82 28.54 -4.25
CA LEU A 122 -3.82 29.96 -3.89
C LEU A 122 -5.20 30.57 -4.11
N ASP A 123 -5.87 30.24 -5.21
CA ASP A 123 -7.21 30.75 -5.52
C ASP A 123 -8.24 30.29 -4.48
N GLU A 124 -8.22 29.01 -4.12
CA GLU A 124 -9.07 28.47 -3.04
C GLU A 124 -8.80 29.21 -1.72
N PHE A 125 -7.53 29.43 -1.38
CA PHE A 125 -7.15 30.18 -0.18
C PHE A 125 -7.61 31.64 -0.19
N LEU A 126 -7.49 32.34 -1.32
CA LEU A 126 -7.89 33.74 -1.44
C LEU A 126 -9.41 33.90 -1.41
N ASN A 127 -10.16 32.93 -1.94
CA ASN A 127 -11.62 32.93 -1.90
C ASN A 127 -12.19 32.75 -0.49
N ASP A 128 -11.46 32.03 0.38
CA ASP A 128 -11.86 31.82 1.78
C ASP A 128 -11.56 33.03 2.68
N LEU A 129 -10.86 34.06 2.18
CA LEU A 129 -10.46 35.23 2.97
C LEU A 129 -11.47 36.37 2.94
N ASN A 130 -11.60 37.04 4.09
CA ASN A 130 -12.36 38.28 4.20
C ASN A 130 -11.65 39.44 3.49
N LYS A 131 -12.44 40.42 3.02
CA LYS A 131 -11.93 41.62 2.33
C LYS A 131 -10.85 42.36 3.13
N GLU A 132 -11.00 42.44 4.45
CA GLU A 132 -10.02 43.11 5.33
C GLU A 132 -8.66 42.40 5.35
N ASP A 133 -8.66 41.07 5.37
CA ASP A 133 -7.43 40.29 5.39
C ASP A 133 -6.74 40.31 4.02
N LEU A 134 -7.51 40.32 2.94
CA LEU A 134 -6.97 40.56 1.59
C LEU A 134 -6.27 41.93 1.49
N ILE A 135 -6.86 42.99 2.04
CA ILE A 135 -6.25 44.33 2.05
C ILE A 135 -4.93 44.33 2.85
N LYS A 136 -4.86 43.63 3.99
CA LYS A 136 -3.61 43.51 4.77
C LYS A 136 -2.51 42.81 3.96
N ILE A 137 -2.86 41.72 3.26
CA ILE A 137 -1.92 41.00 2.39
C ILE A 137 -1.37 41.93 1.31
N ILE A 138 -2.25 42.61 0.58
CA ILE A 138 -1.85 43.50 -0.51
C ILE A 138 -0.92 44.60 0.02
N LYS A 139 -1.24 45.21 1.16
CA LYS A 139 -0.37 46.22 1.78
C LYS A 139 1.02 45.67 2.07
N ILE A 140 1.13 44.48 2.67
CA ILE A 140 2.42 43.85 2.99
C ILE A 140 3.23 43.54 1.72
N ILE A 141 2.59 42.98 0.70
CA ILE A 141 3.25 42.63 -0.57
C ILE A 141 3.68 43.90 -1.33
N SER A 142 2.80 44.89 -1.43
CA SER A 142 3.04 46.14 -2.17
C SER A 142 4.07 47.06 -1.52
N THR A 143 4.31 46.98 -0.21
CA THR A 143 5.44 47.68 0.41
C THR A 143 6.79 47.05 0.07
N ASP A 144 6.81 45.82 -0.42
CA ASP A 144 8.00 44.98 -0.56
C ASP A 144 8.24 44.59 -2.04
N ASP A 145 8.14 45.56 -2.97
CA ASP A 145 8.16 45.36 -4.44
C ASP A 145 9.35 44.55 -4.99
N GLU A 146 10.37 44.26 -4.19
CA GLU A 146 11.51 43.43 -4.58
C GLU A 146 11.80 42.29 -3.60
N ILE A 147 10.81 41.45 -3.29
CA ILE A 147 11.01 40.21 -2.46
C ILE A 147 12.23 39.37 -2.91
N LYS A 148 12.58 39.40 -4.20
CA LYS A 148 13.80 38.76 -4.74
C LYS A 148 15.10 39.42 -4.24
N LYS A 149 15.13 40.74 -4.07
CA LYS A 149 16.27 41.54 -3.57
C LYS A 149 16.25 41.76 -2.05
N ILE A 150 15.16 41.42 -1.36
CA ILE A 150 15.11 41.44 0.11
C ILE A 150 16.25 40.57 0.70
N LYS A 151 17.08 41.18 1.54
CA LYS A 151 18.16 40.54 2.33
C LYS A 151 17.56 39.43 3.21
N LYS A 152 18.33 38.37 3.48
CA LYS A 152 17.87 37.20 4.25
C LYS A 152 17.16 37.59 5.56
N ASP A 153 17.73 38.53 6.32
CA ASP A 153 17.23 38.91 7.64
C ASP A 153 15.83 39.51 7.58
N LYS A 154 15.60 40.42 6.62
CA LYS A 154 14.29 41.03 6.38
C LYS A 154 13.28 40.04 5.81
N PHE A 155 13.72 39.05 5.03
CA PHE A 155 12.82 38.05 4.45
C PHE A 155 12.10 37.22 5.51
N LYS A 156 12.83 36.80 6.55
CA LYS A 156 12.24 36.06 7.68
C LYS A 156 11.21 36.91 8.42
N GLU A 157 11.48 38.20 8.61
CA GLU A 157 10.57 39.14 9.23
C GLU A 157 9.27 39.29 8.42
N THR A 158 9.37 39.53 7.10
CA THR A 158 8.21 39.62 6.19
C THR A 158 7.37 38.33 6.22
N VAL A 159 7.99 37.15 6.14
CA VAL A 159 7.25 35.87 6.22
C VAL A 159 6.52 35.72 7.56
N THR A 160 7.12 36.18 8.65
CA THR A 160 6.52 36.12 9.99
C THR A 160 5.37 37.11 10.12
N LYS A 161 5.52 38.34 9.61
CA LYS A 161 4.44 39.33 9.54
C LYS A 161 3.25 38.79 8.76
N ILE A 162 3.49 38.18 7.60
CA ILE A 162 2.42 37.54 6.80
C ILE A 162 1.72 36.47 7.63
N LYS A 163 2.45 35.53 8.24
CA LYS A 163 1.85 34.45 9.05
C LYS A 163 1.03 34.96 10.22
N ASN A 164 1.52 35.98 10.92
CA ASN A 164 0.84 36.57 12.07
C ASN A 164 -0.35 37.45 11.67
N SER A 165 -0.45 37.86 10.41
CA SER A 165 -1.58 38.66 9.92
C SER A 165 -2.87 37.86 9.82
N PHE A 166 -2.79 36.53 9.89
CA PHE A 166 -3.94 35.64 9.82
C PHE A 166 -4.27 35.07 11.20
N PRO A 167 -5.57 34.93 11.53
CA PRO A 167 -6.00 34.28 12.76
C PRO A 167 -5.77 32.76 12.75
N PHE A 168 -5.39 32.19 11.60
CA PHE A 168 -5.16 30.76 11.41
C PHE A 168 -3.77 30.47 10.83
N LYS A 169 -3.34 29.21 10.97
CA LYS A 169 -2.01 28.77 10.55
C LYS A 169 -1.89 28.67 9.02
N VAL A 170 -1.17 29.61 8.42
CA VAL A 170 -0.89 29.59 6.97
C VAL A 170 0.26 28.64 6.61
N SER A 171 0.05 27.83 5.57
CA SER A 171 1.07 26.92 5.07
C SER A 171 2.19 27.66 4.32
N ASN A 172 3.43 27.14 4.39
CA ASN A 172 4.53 27.69 3.59
C ASN A 172 4.24 27.62 2.09
N LYS A 173 3.43 26.66 1.64
CA LYS A 173 3.06 26.49 0.22
C LYS A 173 2.28 27.69 -0.29
N VAL A 174 1.29 28.14 0.47
CA VAL A 174 0.50 29.34 0.16
C VAL A 174 1.39 30.58 0.12
N ILE A 175 2.28 30.74 1.11
CA ILE A 175 3.20 31.89 1.17
C ILE A 175 4.15 31.93 -0.03
N MET A 176 4.67 30.77 -0.46
CA MET A 176 5.52 30.68 -1.65
C MET A 176 4.78 31.09 -2.92
N SER A 177 3.53 30.66 -3.09
CA SER A 177 2.67 31.05 -4.21
C SER A 177 2.37 32.55 -4.18
N LEU A 178 1.99 33.08 -3.02
CA LEU A 178 1.64 34.48 -2.79
C LEU A 178 2.82 35.43 -3.09
N LEU A 179 4.03 35.06 -2.67
CA LEU A 179 5.25 35.82 -2.96
C LEU A 179 5.85 35.53 -4.36
N LYS A 180 5.27 34.58 -5.11
CA LYS A 180 5.77 34.10 -6.42
C LYS A 180 7.26 33.67 -6.38
N ILE A 181 7.66 32.93 -5.34
CA ILE A 181 9.06 32.48 -5.14
C ILE A 181 9.17 30.97 -5.35
N LYS A 182 10.27 30.54 -6.01
CA LYS A 182 10.63 29.12 -6.11
C LYS A 182 10.92 28.54 -4.72
N LYS A 183 10.51 27.28 -4.50
CA LYS A 183 10.74 26.51 -3.27
C LYS A 183 12.21 26.57 -2.80
N SER A 184 13.15 26.35 -3.72
CA SER A 184 14.59 26.40 -3.42
C SER A 184 15.03 27.74 -2.85
N THR A 185 14.59 28.84 -3.46
CA THR A 185 14.91 30.21 -3.02
C THR A 185 14.26 30.53 -1.67
N TYR A 186 13.00 30.12 -1.45
CA TYR A 186 12.28 30.32 -0.19
C TYR A 186 13.04 29.71 1.00
N TYR A 187 13.38 28.42 0.90
CA TYR A 187 14.09 27.74 1.98
C TYR A 187 15.54 28.21 2.13
N LYS A 188 16.21 28.60 1.03
CA LYS A 188 17.57 29.17 1.08
C LYS A 188 17.59 30.51 1.82
N LYS A 189 16.54 31.35 1.69
CA LYS A 189 16.43 32.62 2.40
C LYS A 189 15.98 32.48 3.85
N LEU A 190 15.22 31.43 4.17
CA LEU A 190 14.83 31.12 5.56
C LEU A 190 15.95 30.47 6.38
N LYS A 191 16.90 29.81 5.71
CA LYS A 191 18.05 29.19 6.36
C LYS A 191 19.06 30.30 6.71
N ASN A 192 19.31 30.46 8.01
CA ASN A 192 20.34 31.36 8.58
C ASN A 192 21.64 31.18 7.78
#